data_AF-A0A2J5HT61-F1
#
_entry.id   AF-A0A2J5HT61-F1
#
_cell.length_a   1.000
_cell.length_b   1.000
_cell.length_c   1.000
_cell.angle_alpha   90.00
_cell.angle_beta   90.00
_cell.angle_gamma   90.00
#
_symmetry.space_group_name_H-M   'P 1'
#
loop_
_entity.id
_entity.type
_entity.pdbx_description
1 polymer ?
#
loop_
_entity_poly.entity_id
_entity_poly.type
_entity_poly.pdbx_seq_one_letter_code
_entity_poly.pdbx_strand_id
1 'polypeptide(L)'
;MFQSLLSLRAVKSNTNYIFPTVNPKEDGPDCQRDCADCTVHFPSKVKIETSKPLYGKTKEFHCHVLVATGRSDWNQHAEQEKGSLMEAFDQSAYKSRHGRIMVSASNLQPADNDDTADNQTMDKGTTVLLLPSFTFVDSVTNNDVQELIDSFIDAPQSQSQSGTNPPSTEQQIVRSRLTSRPCAYEYVILLCSHKRRDARCGITAPLIKKELERHLRPRGLYRDANDERPGGVGIFFVSHVGGHKFSANVLIYRKKEQQMIWLARVKPEHCEGVVNYTLLQGKVVHPETQLRGGFDRQRRLTSW
;
A
#
# COMPACT_ATOMS: atom_id res chain seq x y z
N MET A 1 -8.09 -12.52 51.17
CA MET A 1 -7.76 -13.53 50.14
C MET A 1 -9.06 -13.96 49.49
N PHE A 2 -9.20 -13.79 48.18
CA PHE A 2 -9.86 -14.68 47.23
C PHE A 2 -9.94 -13.94 45.90
N GLN A 3 -8.97 -14.23 45.03
CA GLN A 3 -8.94 -13.80 43.64
C GLN A 3 -10.09 -14.47 42.88
N SER A 4 -10.96 -13.69 42.26
CA SER A 4 -11.89 -14.19 41.25
C SER A 4 -11.18 -14.19 39.90
N LEU A 5 -10.74 -15.38 39.50
CA LEU A 5 -10.21 -15.68 38.17
C LEU A 5 -11.37 -15.85 37.19
N LEU A 6 -11.77 -14.77 36.52
CA LEU A 6 -12.58 -14.84 35.32
C LEU A 6 -11.67 -15.28 34.16
N SER A 7 -11.65 -16.59 33.93
CA SER A 7 -11.08 -17.23 32.76
C SER A 7 -11.74 -16.68 31.49
N LEU A 8 -11.00 -15.84 30.76
CA LEU A 8 -11.30 -15.47 29.38
C LEU A 8 -11.15 -16.72 28.52
N ARG A 9 -12.24 -17.45 28.31
CA ARG A 9 -12.34 -18.44 27.23
C ARG A 9 -12.07 -17.72 25.92
N ALA A 10 -10.90 -17.97 25.34
CA ALA A 10 -10.59 -17.60 23.97
C ALA A 10 -11.63 -18.24 23.04
N VAL A 11 -12.48 -17.41 22.44
CA VAL A 11 -13.31 -17.82 21.32
C VAL A 11 -12.33 -18.15 20.18
N LYS A 12 -12.11 -19.43 19.89
CA LYS A 12 -11.48 -19.87 18.64
C LYS A 12 -12.40 -19.44 17.51
N SER A 13 -12.17 -18.24 16.99
CA SER A 13 -12.78 -17.76 15.76
C SER A 13 -12.32 -18.68 14.64
N ASN A 14 -13.23 -19.47 14.10
CA ASN A 14 -13.00 -20.42 13.02
C ASN A 14 -12.85 -19.68 11.66
N THR A 15 -12.09 -18.60 11.66
CA THR A 15 -11.92 -17.72 10.51
C THR A 15 -10.74 -18.23 9.68
N ASN A 16 -11.05 -18.78 8.51
CA ASN A 16 -10.04 -19.14 7.52
C ASN A 16 -9.48 -17.87 6.88
N TYR A 17 -8.39 -17.34 7.46
CA TYR A 17 -7.64 -16.25 6.85
C TYR A 17 -6.97 -16.72 5.55
N ILE A 18 -6.95 -15.88 4.52
CA ILE A 18 -6.30 -16.23 3.25
C ILE A 18 -4.77 -16.26 3.36
N PHE A 19 -4.21 -15.53 4.31
CA PHE A 19 -2.78 -15.48 4.60
C PHE A 19 -2.44 -16.42 5.75
N PRO A 20 -1.30 -17.13 5.68
CA PRO A 20 -0.84 -17.96 6.78
C PRO A 20 -0.57 -17.12 8.02
N THR A 21 -0.89 -17.66 9.19
CA THR A 21 -0.52 -17.08 10.49
C THR A 21 0.86 -17.60 10.88
N VAL A 22 1.64 -16.80 11.62
CA VAL A 22 2.89 -17.29 12.23
C VAL A 22 2.63 -18.49 13.14
N ASN A 23 3.52 -19.47 13.11
CA ASN A 23 3.45 -20.70 13.88
C ASN A 23 4.70 -20.83 14.76
N PRO A 24 4.59 -20.78 16.10
CA PRO A 24 5.75 -20.85 16.99
C PRO A 24 6.64 -22.09 16.82
N LYS A 25 6.09 -23.19 16.27
CA LYS A 25 6.86 -24.41 15.98
C LYS A 25 7.74 -24.28 14.74
N GLU A 26 7.38 -23.42 13.80
CA GLU A 26 8.09 -23.20 12.53
C GLU A 26 8.89 -21.89 12.55
N ASP A 27 8.29 -20.83 13.09
CA ASP A 27 8.76 -19.45 13.04
C ASP A 27 9.54 -19.02 14.30
N GLY A 28 9.68 -19.94 15.26
CA GLY A 28 10.35 -19.75 16.54
C GLY A 28 9.39 -19.30 17.67
N PRO A 29 9.77 -19.52 18.94
CA PRO A 29 8.91 -19.24 20.09
C PRO A 29 8.53 -17.76 20.24
N ASP A 30 9.33 -16.87 19.63
CA ASP A 30 9.19 -15.43 19.73
C ASP A 30 8.40 -14.81 18.56
N CYS A 31 7.88 -15.61 17.63
CA CYS A 31 7.20 -15.09 16.43
C CYS A 31 5.92 -14.31 16.72
N GLN A 32 5.34 -14.48 17.91
CA GLN A 32 4.16 -13.76 18.41
C GLN A 32 4.51 -12.69 19.44
N ARG A 33 5.80 -12.53 19.79
CA ARG A 33 6.22 -11.51 20.74
C ARG A 33 6.30 -10.17 20.04
N ASP A 34 5.62 -9.20 20.63
CA ASP A 34 5.82 -7.81 20.26
C ASP A 34 7.20 -7.34 20.75
N CYS A 35 7.73 -6.33 20.07
CA CYS A 35 9.05 -5.76 20.29
C CYS A 35 9.32 -5.41 21.77
N ALA A 36 10.43 -5.92 22.31
CA ALA A 36 10.80 -5.74 23.72
C ALA A 36 11.57 -4.43 24.01
N ASP A 37 12.22 -3.84 23.00
CA ASP A 37 13.12 -2.68 23.12
C ASP A 37 12.59 -1.42 22.41
N CYS A 38 11.32 -1.44 21.97
CA CYS A 38 10.74 -0.34 21.21
C CYS A 38 10.56 0.91 22.08
N THR A 39 11.28 1.98 21.73
CA THR A 39 11.21 3.28 22.43
C THR A 39 10.12 4.20 21.87
N VAL A 40 9.53 3.84 20.72
CA VAL A 40 8.51 4.65 20.05
C VAL A 40 7.14 4.19 20.51
N HIS A 41 6.32 5.12 20.99
CA HIS A 41 4.93 4.84 21.40
C HIS A 41 3.96 5.86 20.84
N PHE A 42 2.71 5.46 20.66
CA PHE A 42 1.65 6.39 20.31
C PHE A 42 1.33 7.31 21.50
N PRO A 43 1.09 8.61 21.27
CA PRO A 43 0.59 9.51 22.29
C PRO A 43 -0.75 9.03 22.86
N SER A 44 -0.97 9.19 24.17
CA SER A 44 -2.19 8.73 24.87
C SER A 44 -3.52 9.27 24.31
N LYS A 45 -3.46 10.43 23.63
CA LYS A 45 -4.59 11.06 22.92
C LYS A 45 -5.05 10.28 21.68
N VAL A 46 -4.22 9.42 21.11
CA VAL A 46 -4.59 8.60 19.95
C VAL A 46 -5.51 7.48 20.42
N LYS A 47 -6.80 7.56 20.07
CA LYS A 47 -7.80 6.54 20.39
C LYS A 47 -8.16 5.71 19.16
N ILE A 48 -7.81 4.43 19.21
CA ILE A 48 -8.03 3.45 18.15
C ILE A 48 -9.19 2.54 18.54
N GLU A 49 -10.11 2.30 17.61
CA GLU A 49 -11.21 1.35 17.76
C GLU A 49 -10.65 -0.09 17.73
N THR A 50 -10.71 -0.80 18.85
CA THR A 50 -10.20 -2.18 18.98
C THR A 50 -11.30 -3.24 19.01
N SER A 51 -12.56 -2.87 19.19
CA SER A 51 -13.65 -3.83 19.44
C SER A 51 -14.29 -4.41 18.18
N LYS A 52 -14.36 -3.62 17.09
CA LYS A 52 -15.09 -4.04 15.88
C LYS A 52 -14.30 -5.06 15.06
N PRO A 53 -14.95 -6.05 14.43
CA PRO A 53 -14.28 -6.96 13.49
C PRO A 53 -13.69 -6.20 12.30
N LEU A 54 -12.50 -6.62 11.85
CA LEU A 54 -11.77 -5.98 10.74
C LEU A 54 -11.81 -6.77 9.43
N TYR A 55 -11.58 -8.08 9.53
CA TYR A 55 -11.35 -8.95 8.36
C TYR A 55 -12.58 -9.02 7.47
N GLY A 56 -12.39 -8.86 6.15
CA GLY A 56 -13.48 -8.95 5.16
C GLY A 56 -14.43 -7.75 5.19
N LYS A 57 -13.94 -6.54 5.52
CA LYS A 57 -14.75 -5.30 5.61
C LYS A 57 -14.10 -4.12 4.90
N THR A 58 -13.46 -4.38 3.78
CA THR A 58 -12.81 -3.43 2.89
C THR A 58 -13.48 -3.48 1.51
N LYS A 59 -13.30 -2.42 0.72
CA LYS A 59 -13.87 -2.38 -0.63
C LYS A 59 -12.86 -3.02 -1.58
N GLU A 60 -13.29 -4.06 -2.28
CA GLU A 60 -12.52 -4.68 -3.36
C GLU A 60 -12.01 -3.65 -4.37
N PHE A 61 -10.78 -3.82 -4.83
CA PHE A 61 -10.22 -3.06 -5.94
C PHE A 61 -9.32 -3.93 -6.82
N HIS A 62 -9.31 -3.62 -8.12
CA HIS A 62 -8.49 -4.28 -9.11
C HIS A 62 -7.08 -3.69 -9.19
N CYS A 63 -6.99 -2.37 -9.17
CA CYS A 63 -5.76 -1.59 -9.30
C CYS A 63 -5.71 -0.51 -8.22
N HIS A 64 -4.53 -0.25 -7.68
CA HIS A 64 -4.26 0.89 -6.82
C HIS A 64 -3.29 1.84 -7.52
N VAL A 65 -3.77 3.03 -7.87
CA VAL A 65 -3.01 4.11 -8.48
C VAL A 65 -2.50 5.03 -7.39
N LEU A 66 -1.19 5.17 -7.26
CA LEU A 66 -0.56 6.16 -6.39
C LEU A 66 -0.12 7.36 -7.21
N VAL A 67 -0.74 8.51 -6.99
CA VAL A 67 -0.39 9.77 -7.65
C VAL A 67 0.77 10.41 -6.92
N ALA A 68 1.86 10.72 -7.61
CA ALA A 68 3.01 11.42 -7.04
C ALA A 68 2.66 12.89 -6.83
N THR A 69 2.46 13.29 -5.58
CA THR A 69 2.16 14.70 -5.22
C THR A 69 3.30 15.38 -4.48
N GLY A 70 4.33 14.62 -4.06
CA GLY A 70 5.39 15.10 -3.17
C GLY A 70 4.93 15.49 -1.75
N ARG A 71 3.62 15.42 -1.46
CA ARG A 71 3.03 15.85 -0.19
C ARG A 71 2.80 14.67 0.75
N SER A 72 2.84 14.94 2.06
CA SER A 72 2.51 13.95 3.11
C SER A 72 1.14 14.18 3.76
N ASP A 73 0.41 15.21 3.33
CA ASP A 73 -0.95 15.53 3.78
C ASP A 73 -1.68 16.28 2.63
N TRP A 74 -3.01 16.23 2.63
CA TRP A 74 -3.85 16.74 1.54
C TRP A 74 -5.08 17.44 2.09
N ASN A 75 -5.87 18.08 1.22
CA ASN A 75 -7.20 18.55 1.58
C ASN A 75 -8.07 17.38 2.03
N GLN A 76 -8.99 17.63 2.99
CA GLN A 76 -9.85 16.62 3.60
C GLN A 76 -10.55 15.68 2.59
N HIS A 77 -10.80 16.21 1.40
CA HIS A 77 -11.24 15.50 0.20
C HIS A 77 -10.18 15.71 -0.88
N ALA A 78 -9.24 14.77 -0.99
CA ALA A 78 -8.13 14.89 -1.94
C ALA A 78 -8.62 14.82 -3.38
N GLU A 79 -9.73 14.10 -3.60
CA GLU A 79 -10.47 13.99 -4.85
C GLU A 79 -11.12 15.31 -5.32
N GLN A 80 -11.24 16.32 -4.45
CA GLN A 80 -11.84 17.62 -4.79
C GLN A 80 -10.80 18.70 -5.08
N GLU A 81 -9.53 18.34 -5.21
CA GLU A 81 -8.47 19.27 -5.56
C GLU A 81 -8.55 19.61 -7.06
N LYS A 82 -9.12 20.76 -7.37
CA LYS A 82 -9.38 21.21 -8.75
C LYS A 82 -8.14 21.15 -9.62
N GLY A 83 -8.28 20.58 -10.81
CA GLY A 83 -7.21 20.43 -11.80
C GLY A 83 -6.17 19.38 -11.42
N SER A 84 -6.38 18.61 -10.36
CA SER A 84 -5.48 17.51 -10.00
C SER A 84 -5.88 16.20 -10.68
N LEU A 85 -4.90 15.30 -10.80
CA LEU A 85 -5.15 13.94 -11.27
C LEU A 85 -6.14 13.19 -10.34
N MET A 86 -6.15 13.54 -9.04
CA MET A 86 -7.10 12.99 -8.08
C MET A 86 -8.55 13.34 -8.43
N GLU A 87 -8.82 14.57 -8.85
CA GLU A 87 -10.13 15.01 -9.33
C GLU A 87 -10.48 14.34 -10.66
N ALA A 88 -9.51 14.23 -11.57
CA ALA A 88 -9.72 13.57 -12.85
C ALA A 88 -10.21 12.12 -12.66
N PHE A 89 -9.57 11.34 -11.79
CA PHE A 89 -9.98 9.97 -11.49
C PHE A 89 -11.35 9.82 -10.78
N ASP A 90 -11.83 10.86 -10.08
CA ASP A 90 -13.13 10.80 -9.37
C ASP A 90 -14.32 10.92 -10.33
N GLN A 91 -14.07 11.30 -11.59
CA GLN A 91 -15.11 11.39 -12.62
C GLN A 91 -15.64 10.00 -12.98
N SER A 92 -16.98 9.88 -13.03
CA SER A 92 -17.68 8.60 -13.22
C SER A 92 -17.40 7.90 -14.56
N ALA A 93 -16.84 8.61 -15.54
CA ALA A 93 -16.46 8.09 -16.84
C ALA A 93 -15.25 7.13 -16.77
N TYR A 94 -14.35 7.30 -15.80
CA TYR A 94 -13.10 6.55 -15.75
C TYR A 94 -13.27 5.29 -14.89
N LYS A 95 -13.63 4.19 -15.56
CA LYS A 95 -13.80 2.87 -14.93
C LYS A 95 -12.96 1.84 -15.66
N SER A 96 -12.25 1.02 -14.88
CA SER A 96 -11.62 -0.19 -15.40
C SER A 96 -12.66 -1.27 -15.67
N ARG A 97 -12.48 -2.02 -16.76
CA ARG A 97 -13.32 -3.19 -17.09
C ARG A 97 -13.09 -4.38 -16.15
N HIS A 98 -12.02 -4.35 -15.34
CA HIS A 98 -11.66 -5.42 -14.41
C HIS A 98 -12.06 -5.14 -12.95
N GLY A 99 -12.65 -3.97 -12.66
CA GLY A 99 -13.18 -3.63 -11.34
C GLY A 99 -12.75 -2.25 -10.85
N ARG A 100 -12.97 -2.00 -9.55
CA ARG A 100 -12.73 -0.68 -8.95
C ARG A 100 -11.24 -0.31 -9.01
N ILE A 101 -10.95 0.94 -9.39
CA ILE A 101 -9.64 1.56 -9.21
C ILE A 101 -9.62 2.27 -7.85
N MET A 102 -8.65 1.94 -7.01
CA MET A 102 -8.35 2.71 -5.81
C MET A 102 -7.31 3.76 -6.16
N VAL A 103 -7.56 5.02 -5.80
CA VAL A 103 -6.63 6.12 -6.10
C VAL A 103 -6.20 6.76 -4.79
N SER A 104 -4.90 6.90 -4.59
CA SER A 104 -4.34 7.60 -3.45
C SER A 104 -3.35 8.66 -3.91
N ALA A 105 -3.47 9.87 -3.36
CA ALA A 105 -2.39 10.84 -3.44
C ALA A 105 -1.25 10.36 -2.53
N SER A 106 0.01 10.59 -2.92
CA SER A 106 1.16 10.05 -2.21
C SER A 106 2.32 11.04 -2.13
N ASN A 107 3.23 10.79 -1.19
CA ASN A 107 4.49 11.53 -1.07
C ASN A 107 5.58 11.03 -2.03
N LEU A 108 5.24 10.20 -3.02
CA LEU A 108 6.13 9.95 -4.15
C LEU A 108 6.47 11.29 -4.79
N GLN A 109 7.75 11.46 -5.13
CA GLN A 109 8.20 12.61 -5.92
C GLN A 109 7.83 12.35 -7.38
N PRO A 110 7.25 13.34 -8.08
CA PRO A 110 7.18 13.31 -9.53
C PRO A 110 8.60 13.18 -10.11
N ALA A 111 8.75 12.59 -11.29
CA ALA A 111 10.03 12.65 -11.99
C ALA A 111 10.46 14.12 -12.17
N ASP A 112 11.75 14.41 -11.95
CA ASP A 112 12.32 15.75 -12.10
C ASP A 112 12.05 16.27 -13.52
N ASN A 113 11.09 17.17 -13.64
CA ASN A 113 10.97 18.02 -14.80
C ASN A 113 11.79 19.26 -14.46
N ASP A 114 13.02 19.33 -15.00
CA ASP A 114 14.00 20.42 -14.88
C ASP A 114 13.45 21.71 -14.26
N ASP A 115 14.11 22.15 -13.18
CA ASP A 115 13.85 23.37 -12.40
C ASP A 115 14.01 24.66 -13.23
N THR A 116 13.14 24.89 -14.19
CA THR A 116 12.79 26.24 -14.61
C THR A 116 11.52 26.62 -13.87
N ALA A 117 11.74 27.20 -12.68
CA ALA A 117 10.76 27.99 -11.97
C ALA A 117 10.31 29.15 -12.87
N ASP A 118 9.27 28.91 -13.66
CA ASP A 118 8.42 30.00 -14.14
C ASP A 118 6.96 29.64 -13.91
N ASN A 119 6.24 30.61 -13.38
CA ASN A 119 4.85 30.47 -12.98
C ASN A 119 3.97 30.15 -14.19
N GLN A 120 3.00 29.25 -14.00
CA GLN A 120 1.93 28.86 -14.93
C GLN A 120 2.29 27.84 -16.02
N THR A 121 1.93 26.57 -15.79
CA THR A 121 1.24 25.76 -16.81
C THR A 121 0.40 24.69 -16.10
N MET A 122 -0.90 24.68 -16.35
CA MET A 122 -1.85 23.69 -15.83
C MET A 122 -1.67 22.28 -16.45
N ASP A 123 -0.60 22.06 -17.21
CA ASP A 123 -0.42 20.88 -18.07
C ASP A 123 0.87 20.09 -17.75
N LYS A 124 1.57 20.41 -16.65
CA LYS A 124 2.68 19.57 -16.17
C LYS A 124 2.10 18.26 -15.62
N GLY A 125 2.25 17.18 -16.38
CA GLY A 125 1.90 15.83 -15.93
C GLY A 125 2.71 15.39 -14.71
N THR A 126 2.21 14.38 -14.02
CA THR A 126 2.88 13.78 -12.86
C THR A 126 3.15 12.29 -13.06
N THR A 127 3.95 11.70 -12.20
CA THR A 127 4.18 10.27 -12.14
C THR A 127 3.06 9.57 -11.36
N VAL A 128 2.64 8.40 -11.82
CA VAL A 128 1.81 7.47 -11.04
C VAL A 128 2.50 6.13 -10.88
N LEU A 129 2.32 5.49 -9.73
CA LEU A 129 2.69 4.09 -9.52
C LEU A 129 1.44 3.21 -9.52
N LEU A 130 1.40 2.25 -10.44
CA LEU A 130 0.36 1.26 -10.56
C LEU A 130 0.71 0.01 -9.75
N LEU A 131 -0.20 -0.39 -8.85
CA LEU A 131 -0.09 -1.58 -8.02
C LEU A 131 -1.29 -2.51 -8.27
N PRO A 132 -1.09 -3.84 -8.31
CA PRO A 132 0.13 -4.57 -8.00
C PRO A 132 1.04 -4.88 -9.20
N SER A 133 0.92 -4.16 -10.33
CA SER A 133 1.84 -4.36 -11.46
C SER A 133 3.26 -3.87 -11.17
N PHE A 134 3.45 -2.98 -10.18
CA PHE A 134 4.72 -2.35 -9.88
C PHE A 134 5.28 -1.63 -11.12
N THR A 135 4.43 -0.80 -11.74
CA THR A 135 4.74 -0.04 -12.96
C THR A 135 4.57 1.45 -12.69
N PHE A 136 5.63 2.22 -12.89
CA PHE A 136 5.53 3.66 -12.97
C PHE A 136 5.07 4.08 -14.37
N VAL A 137 4.21 5.09 -14.43
CA VAL A 137 3.86 5.80 -15.67
C VAL A 137 4.11 7.28 -15.42
N ASP A 138 4.96 7.89 -16.22
CA ASP A 138 5.43 9.26 -16.04
C ASP A 138 4.65 10.24 -16.93
N SER A 139 4.67 11.52 -16.54
CA SER A 139 4.06 12.64 -17.29
C SER A 139 2.56 12.46 -17.59
N VAL A 140 1.81 11.83 -16.68
CA VAL A 140 0.35 11.65 -16.79
C VAL A 140 -0.36 12.96 -16.47
N THR A 141 -1.16 13.48 -17.41
CA THR A 141 -2.02 14.65 -17.21
C THR A 141 -3.48 14.24 -16.98
N ASN A 142 -4.36 15.21 -16.67
CA ASN A 142 -5.78 14.93 -16.48
C ASN A 142 -6.46 14.37 -17.74
N ASN A 143 -5.93 14.70 -18.92
CA ASN A 143 -6.45 14.19 -20.21
C ASN A 143 -5.98 12.76 -20.52
N ASP A 144 -5.04 12.23 -19.73
CA ASP A 144 -4.46 10.89 -19.92
C ASP A 144 -5.21 9.77 -19.21
N VAL A 145 -6.16 10.08 -18.33
CA VAL A 145 -6.74 9.07 -17.42
C VAL A 145 -7.33 7.89 -18.18
N GLN A 146 -8.04 8.14 -19.30
CA GLN A 146 -8.59 7.08 -20.13
C GLN A 146 -7.50 6.22 -20.78
N GLU A 147 -6.49 6.86 -21.38
CA GLU A 147 -5.36 6.17 -22.00
C GLU A 147 -4.58 5.32 -21.00
N LEU A 148 -4.36 5.87 -19.78
CA LEU A 148 -3.72 5.17 -18.68
C LEU A 148 -4.49 3.91 -18.30
N ILE A 149 -5.82 4.01 -18.20
CA ILE A 149 -6.69 2.87 -17.89
C ILE A 149 -6.58 1.82 -18.99
N ASP A 150 -6.81 2.20 -20.24
CA ASP A 150 -6.89 1.25 -21.35
C ASP A 150 -5.55 0.58 -21.65
N SER A 151 -4.45 1.34 -21.58
CA SER A 151 -3.12 0.90 -22.01
C SER A 151 -2.27 0.27 -20.90
N PHE A 152 -2.56 0.53 -19.63
CA PHE A 152 -1.72 0.06 -18.51
C PHE A 152 -2.48 -0.66 -17.39
N ILE A 153 -3.73 -0.28 -17.11
CA ILE A 153 -4.53 -0.93 -16.05
C ILE A 153 -5.28 -2.14 -16.62
N ASP A 154 -5.90 -1.96 -17.77
CA ASP A 154 -6.75 -2.98 -18.38
C ASP A 154 -6.04 -3.76 -19.49
N ALA A 155 -4.84 -3.34 -19.89
CA ALA A 155 -4.05 -4.05 -20.88
C ALA A 155 -3.82 -5.52 -20.47
N PRO A 156 -3.85 -6.47 -21.43
CA PRO A 156 -3.53 -7.86 -21.13
C PRO A 156 -2.13 -7.92 -20.53
N GLN A 157 -2.02 -8.43 -19.30
CA GLN A 157 -0.71 -8.74 -18.73
C GLN A 157 -0.12 -9.86 -19.58
N SER A 158 0.81 -9.53 -20.48
CA SER A 158 1.64 -10.52 -21.16
C SER A 158 2.35 -11.30 -20.06
N GLN A 159 1.92 -12.54 -19.85
CA GLN A 159 2.63 -13.46 -18.99
C GLN A 159 4.07 -13.47 -19.47
N SER A 160 4.99 -13.04 -18.61
CA SER A 160 6.42 -13.24 -18.82
C SER A 160 6.68 -14.75 -18.81
N GLN A 161 6.44 -15.39 -19.95
CA GLN A 161 6.93 -16.73 -20.27
C GLN A 161 8.21 -16.58 -21.09
N SER A 162 9.21 -17.28 -20.59
CA SER A 162 10.43 -17.75 -21.26
C SER A 162 10.36 -17.84 -22.78
N GLY A 163 11.47 -17.47 -23.42
CA GLY A 163 11.60 -17.27 -24.85
C GLY A 163 10.98 -18.32 -25.76
N THR A 164 10.34 -17.83 -26.82
CA THR A 164 10.40 -18.35 -28.19
C THR A 164 9.74 -17.30 -29.10
N ASN A 165 10.22 -17.22 -30.34
CA ASN A 165 10.03 -16.14 -31.31
C ASN A 165 8.56 -15.67 -31.52
N PRO A 166 8.33 -14.41 -31.93
CA PRO A 166 6.99 -13.89 -32.15
C PRO A 166 6.38 -14.45 -33.45
N PRO A 167 5.09 -14.83 -33.47
CA PRO A 167 4.32 -14.88 -34.70
C PRO A 167 4.00 -13.44 -35.13
N SER A 168 4.38 -13.13 -36.36
CA SER A 168 4.03 -11.94 -37.09
C SER A 168 2.51 -11.84 -37.32
N THR A 169 1.86 -10.95 -36.58
CA THR A 169 0.59 -10.34 -37.01
C THR A 169 0.64 -8.87 -36.68
N GLU A 170 0.63 -8.04 -37.72
CA GLU A 170 0.51 -6.58 -37.68
C GLU A 170 -0.84 -6.18 -37.05
N GLN A 171 -0.95 -6.26 -35.72
CA GLN A 171 -1.91 -5.44 -35.00
C GLN A 171 -1.25 -4.08 -34.82
N GLN A 172 -1.91 -3.02 -35.30
CA GLN A 172 -1.51 -1.63 -35.04
C GLN A 172 -1.32 -1.45 -33.53
N ILE A 173 -0.07 -1.55 -33.07
CA ILE A 173 0.31 -1.18 -31.72
C ILE A 173 0.15 0.34 -31.69
N VAL A 174 -1.01 0.80 -31.22
CA VAL A 174 -1.17 2.19 -30.78
C VAL A 174 -0.16 2.33 -29.64
N ARG A 175 1.03 2.85 -29.96
CA ARG A 175 2.03 3.15 -28.95
C ARG A 175 1.43 4.25 -28.09
N SER A 176 1.16 3.94 -26.83
CA SER A 176 0.75 4.93 -25.85
C SER A 176 1.75 6.08 -25.84
N ARG A 177 1.26 7.32 -25.72
CA ARG A 177 2.13 8.50 -25.55
C ARG A 177 2.76 8.54 -24.17
N LEU A 178 2.15 7.83 -23.21
CA LEU A 178 2.65 7.71 -21.86
C LEU A 178 3.87 6.79 -21.82
N THR A 179 4.90 7.23 -21.12
CA THR A 179 6.10 6.41 -20.90
C THR A 179 5.95 5.67 -19.58
N SER A 180 6.25 4.37 -19.61
CA SER A 180 6.25 3.55 -18.39
C SER A 180 7.63 2.97 -18.11
N ARG A 181 7.89 2.72 -16.83
CA ARG A 181 9.12 2.07 -16.36
C ARG A 181 8.81 1.13 -15.19
N PRO A 182 9.58 0.04 -15.03
CA PRO A 182 9.38 -0.86 -13.91
C PRO A 182 9.71 -0.17 -12.58
N CYS A 183 8.91 -0.46 -11.55
CA CYS A 183 9.25 -0.09 -10.19
C CYS A 183 10.33 -1.03 -9.64
N ALA A 184 11.45 -0.46 -9.21
CA ALA A 184 12.62 -1.20 -8.74
C ALA A 184 12.41 -1.86 -7.37
N TYR A 185 11.44 -1.39 -6.56
CA TYR A 185 11.14 -1.96 -5.26
C TYR A 185 10.61 -3.40 -5.38
N GLU A 186 11.04 -4.27 -4.46
CA GLU A 186 10.44 -5.60 -4.26
C GLU A 186 9.20 -5.51 -3.37
N TYR A 187 9.18 -4.51 -2.49
CA TYR A 187 8.11 -4.28 -1.56
C TYR A 187 7.72 -2.80 -1.51
N VAL A 188 6.42 -2.54 -1.40
CA VAL A 188 5.88 -1.20 -1.17
C VAL A 188 4.98 -1.23 0.04
N ILE A 189 5.28 -0.40 1.04
CA ILE A 189 4.46 -0.19 2.23
C ILE A 189 3.78 1.16 2.13
N LEU A 190 2.45 1.18 2.23
CA LEU A 190 1.65 2.40 2.22
C LEU A 190 1.09 2.66 3.61
N LEU A 191 1.28 3.89 4.08
CA LEU A 191 0.83 4.36 5.38
C LEU A 191 -0.11 5.55 5.18
N CYS A 192 -1.36 5.41 5.62
CA CYS A 192 -2.31 6.53 5.55
C CYS A 192 -1.90 7.63 6.55
N SER A 193 -1.43 8.77 6.05
CA SER A 193 -0.96 9.92 6.84
C SER A 193 -1.92 11.11 6.86
N HIS A 194 -3.08 10.99 6.20
CA HIS A 194 -3.99 12.09 5.90
C HIS A 194 -4.59 12.76 7.16
N LYS A 195 -3.88 13.77 7.70
CA LYS A 195 -4.17 14.43 8.97
C LYS A 195 -5.42 15.30 8.88
N ARG A 196 -5.59 16.03 7.78
CA ARG A 196 -6.81 16.86 7.56
C ARG A 196 -8.07 16.01 7.46
N ARG A 197 -7.95 14.73 7.06
CA ARG A 197 -9.07 13.78 7.11
C ARG A 197 -9.32 13.23 8.50
N ASP A 198 -8.25 12.79 9.18
CA ASP A 198 -8.31 12.30 10.55
C ASP A 198 -6.94 12.44 11.22
N ALA A 199 -6.89 13.13 12.35
CA ALA A 199 -5.65 13.40 13.07
C ALA A 199 -4.90 12.13 13.49
N ARG A 200 -5.59 11.00 13.72
CA ARG A 200 -4.95 9.74 14.12
C ARG A 200 -4.04 9.22 13.03
N CYS A 201 -4.44 9.31 11.76
CA CYS A 201 -3.60 8.93 10.62
C CYS A 201 -2.34 9.79 10.55
N GLY A 202 -2.47 11.11 10.68
CA GLY A 202 -1.34 12.03 10.69
C GLY A 202 -0.37 11.85 11.87
N ILE A 203 -0.86 11.38 13.02
CA ILE A 203 -0.01 11.10 14.20
C ILE A 203 0.67 9.73 14.09
N THR A 204 -0.07 8.70 13.68
CA THR A 204 0.41 7.31 13.74
C THR A 204 1.35 6.95 12.60
N ALA A 205 1.10 7.44 11.37
CA ALA A 205 1.89 7.05 10.20
C ALA A 205 3.39 7.37 10.32
N PRO A 206 3.83 8.57 10.77
CA PRO A 206 5.25 8.85 10.97
C PRO A 206 5.93 7.97 12.02
N LEU A 207 5.20 7.60 13.09
CA LEU A 207 5.72 6.73 14.14
C LEU A 207 5.91 5.29 13.64
N ILE A 208 4.95 4.79 12.86
CA ILE A 208 5.06 3.48 12.19
C ILE A 208 6.20 3.49 11.16
N LYS A 209 6.31 4.53 10.34
CA LYS A 209 7.42 4.67 9.37
C LYS A 209 8.77 4.60 10.07
N LYS A 210 8.96 5.37 11.14
CA LYS A 210 10.20 5.40 11.93
C LYS A 210 10.59 4.00 12.43
N GLU A 211 9.62 3.25 12.95
CA GLU A 211 9.90 1.93 13.51
C GLU A 211 10.14 0.87 12.43
N LEU A 212 9.39 0.90 11.32
CA LEU A 212 9.68 0.06 10.16
C LEU A 212 11.09 0.32 9.62
N GLU A 213 11.48 1.60 9.49
CA GLU A 213 12.85 1.96 9.07
C GLU A 213 13.92 1.38 10.02
N ARG A 214 13.69 1.44 11.33
CA ARG A 214 14.62 0.88 12.33
C ARG A 214 14.89 -0.60 12.07
N HIS A 215 13.86 -1.38 11.72
CA HIS A 215 14.02 -2.81 11.43
C HIS A 215 14.52 -3.08 10.01
N LEU A 216 14.23 -2.22 9.03
CA LEU A 216 14.63 -2.43 7.64
C LEU A 216 16.08 -2.02 7.35
N ARG A 217 16.59 -0.97 8.01
CA ARG A 217 17.96 -0.45 7.78
C ARG A 217 19.07 -1.47 8.08
N PRO A 218 19.08 -2.19 9.23
CA PRO A 218 20.10 -3.20 9.52
C PRO A 218 20.10 -4.38 8.54
N ARG A 219 18.98 -4.61 7.86
CA ARG A 219 18.82 -5.66 6.84
C ARG A 219 19.22 -5.17 5.44
N GLY A 220 19.59 -3.89 5.29
CA GLY A 220 19.89 -3.28 3.98
C GLY A 220 18.67 -3.18 3.05
N LEU A 221 17.45 -3.30 3.59
CA LEU A 221 16.22 -3.39 2.80
C LEU A 221 15.51 -2.04 2.63
N TYR A 222 15.73 -1.09 3.53
CA TYR A 222 15.11 0.23 3.41
C TYR A 222 15.63 0.96 2.15
N ARG A 223 14.73 1.62 1.43
CA ARG A 223 15.03 2.57 0.36
C ARG A 223 14.37 3.91 0.70
N ASP A 224 15.16 4.96 0.83
CA ASP A 224 14.64 6.32 0.90
C ASP A 224 14.38 6.88 -0.51
N ALA A 225 13.97 8.15 -0.59
CA ALA A 225 13.58 8.75 -1.86
C ALA A 225 14.74 8.90 -2.86
N ASN A 226 15.98 8.93 -2.38
CA ASN A 226 17.18 9.14 -3.19
C ASN A 226 18.00 7.86 -3.37
N ASP A 227 17.47 6.72 -2.91
CA ASP A 227 18.14 5.43 -2.95
C ASP A 227 17.77 4.67 -4.23
N GLU A 228 18.68 4.69 -5.20
CA GLU A 228 18.50 4.06 -6.51
C GLU A 228 18.83 2.55 -6.52
N ARG A 229 19.22 1.97 -5.38
CA ARG A 229 19.57 0.54 -5.34
C ARG A 229 18.34 -0.30 -5.68
N PRO A 230 18.46 -1.32 -6.57
CA PRO A 230 17.34 -2.17 -6.90
C PRO A 230 16.84 -2.96 -5.69
N GLY A 231 15.59 -3.40 -5.78
CA GLY A 231 14.90 -4.18 -4.77
C GLY A 231 14.59 -3.41 -3.49
N GLY A 232 14.45 -4.14 -2.38
CA GLY A 232 14.17 -3.52 -1.09
C GLY A 232 12.76 -2.94 -0.98
N VAL A 233 12.60 -1.99 -0.06
CA VAL A 233 11.31 -1.55 0.48
C VAL A 233 11.16 -0.04 0.39
N GLY A 234 10.21 0.40 -0.45
CA GLY A 234 9.72 1.78 -0.44
C GLY A 234 8.60 1.96 0.58
N ILE A 235 8.68 2.97 1.44
CA ILE A 235 7.62 3.33 2.40
C ILE A 235 7.04 4.68 2.04
N PHE A 236 5.76 4.71 1.67
CA PHE A 236 5.08 5.92 1.21
C PHE A 236 3.91 6.30 2.11
N PHE A 237 3.79 7.61 2.32
CA PHE A 237 2.60 8.22 2.87
C PHE A 237 1.56 8.37 1.77
N VAL A 238 0.32 8.02 2.11
CA VAL A 238 -0.82 8.09 1.19
C VAL A 238 -2.01 8.79 1.81
N SER A 239 -2.89 9.30 0.94
CA SER A 239 -4.18 9.89 1.32
C SER A 239 -5.12 8.83 1.90
N HIS A 240 -6.39 9.19 2.09
CA HIS A 240 -7.28 8.38 2.92
C HIS A 240 -7.63 7.04 2.26
N VAL A 241 -7.17 5.94 2.86
CA VAL A 241 -7.48 4.57 2.39
C VAL A 241 -8.79 3.98 2.97
N GLY A 242 -9.50 4.71 3.83
CA GLY A 242 -10.65 4.19 4.58
C GLY A 242 -10.27 3.53 5.90
N GLY A 243 -11.16 3.62 6.90
CA GLY A 243 -10.95 2.96 8.20
C GLY A 243 -9.97 3.69 9.13
N HIS A 244 -9.96 5.03 9.13
CA HIS A 244 -9.11 5.85 10.03
C HIS A 244 -9.31 5.54 11.53
N LYS A 245 -10.51 5.06 11.90
CA LYS A 245 -10.82 4.64 13.28
C LYS A 245 -9.99 3.43 13.73
N PHE A 246 -9.46 2.68 12.78
CA PHE A 246 -8.61 1.51 12.98
C PHE A 246 -7.12 1.81 12.70
N SER A 247 -6.70 3.08 12.77
CA SER A 247 -5.30 3.44 12.53
C SER A 247 -4.33 2.74 13.50
N ALA A 248 -3.06 2.51 13.13
CA ALA A 248 -2.46 2.81 11.83
C ALA A 248 -2.87 1.78 10.76
N ASN A 249 -3.21 2.24 9.56
CA ASN A 249 -3.42 1.37 8.39
C ASN A 249 -2.09 1.20 7.67
N VAL A 250 -1.74 -0.05 7.36
CA VAL A 250 -0.49 -0.44 6.68
C VAL A 250 -0.86 -1.39 5.55
N LEU A 251 -0.68 -0.97 4.30
CA LEU A 251 -0.87 -1.84 3.12
C LEU A 251 0.50 -2.28 2.64
N ILE A 252 0.73 -3.59 2.56
CA ILE A 252 2.03 -4.18 2.24
C ILE A 252 1.89 -4.91 0.91
N TYR A 253 2.49 -4.38 -0.14
CA TYR A 253 2.58 -5.03 -1.44
C TYR A 253 3.90 -5.79 -1.54
N ARG A 254 3.82 -7.04 -1.99
CA ARG A 254 4.96 -7.93 -2.24
C ARG A 254 4.98 -8.30 -3.73
N LYS A 255 5.95 -7.77 -4.47
CA LYS A 255 5.99 -7.82 -5.94
C LYS A 255 6.07 -9.24 -6.46
N LYS A 256 7.04 -10.00 -5.95
CA LYS A 256 7.33 -11.37 -6.41
C LYS A 256 6.14 -12.30 -6.22
N GLU A 257 5.48 -12.22 -5.06
CA GLU A 257 4.35 -13.06 -4.68
C GLU A 257 3.01 -12.54 -5.21
N GLN A 258 3.00 -11.39 -5.88
CA GLN A 258 1.79 -10.72 -6.37
C GLN A 258 0.73 -10.60 -5.26
N GLN A 259 1.18 -10.17 -4.09
CA GLN A 259 0.42 -10.18 -2.85
C GLN A 259 0.25 -8.77 -2.32
N MET A 260 -0.92 -8.49 -1.73
CA MET A 260 -1.13 -7.30 -0.90
C MET A 260 -1.81 -7.71 0.40
N ILE A 261 -1.20 -7.35 1.53
CA ILE A 261 -1.71 -7.60 2.87
C ILE A 261 -2.08 -6.26 3.51
N TRP A 262 -3.34 -6.09 3.91
CA TRP A 262 -3.82 -4.87 4.55
C TRP A 262 -4.00 -5.07 6.04
N LEU A 263 -3.14 -4.43 6.83
CA LEU A 263 -3.23 -4.39 8.29
C LEU A 263 -3.83 -3.07 8.79
N ALA A 264 -4.48 -3.14 9.96
CA ALA A 264 -4.92 -2.01 10.77
C ALA A 264 -4.45 -2.21 12.22
N ARG A 265 -4.63 -1.16 13.04
CA ARG A 265 -4.25 -1.16 14.47
C ARG A 265 -2.78 -1.49 14.70
N VAL A 266 -1.95 -1.28 13.69
CA VAL A 266 -0.51 -1.46 13.80
C VAL A 266 0.01 -0.39 14.75
N LYS A 267 0.83 -0.82 15.70
CA LYS A 267 1.55 0.01 16.66
C LYS A 267 3.05 -0.16 16.45
N PRO A 268 3.89 0.73 17.00
CA PRO A 268 5.33 0.61 16.86
C PRO A 268 5.83 -0.76 17.34
N GLU A 269 5.34 -1.28 18.46
CA GLU A 269 5.77 -2.58 19.00
C GLU A 269 5.54 -3.77 18.05
N HIS A 270 4.65 -3.65 17.06
CA HIS A 270 4.38 -4.71 16.09
C HIS A 270 5.32 -4.67 14.86
N CYS A 271 6.06 -3.58 14.65
CA CYS A 271 6.77 -3.34 13.38
C CYS A 271 7.88 -4.37 13.11
N GLU A 272 8.51 -4.90 14.14
CA GLU A 272 9.47 -6.00 14.00
C GLU A 272 8.82 -7.24 13.37
N GLY A 273 7.70 -7.70 13.93
CA GLY A 273 6.95 -8.84 13.41
C GLY A 273 6.38 -8.58 12.02
N VAL A 274 5.93 -7.35 11.75
CA VAL A 274 5.50 -6.93 10.40
C VAL A 274 6.64 -7.08 9.39
N VAL A 275 7.87 -6.66 9.72
CA VAL A 275 9.02 -6.81 8.83
C VAL A 275 9.41 -8.29 8.68
N ASN A 276 9.59 -9.00 9.80
CA ASN A 276 10.11 -10.37 9.79
C ASN A 276 9.17 -11.38 9.12
N TYR A 277 7.86 -11.23 9.33
CA TYR A 277 6.87 -12.24 8.94
C TYR A 277 5.95 -11.74 7.83
N THR A 278 5.35 -10.56 7.98
CA THR A 278 4.35 -10.10 7.01
C THR A 278 4.98 -9.64 5.70
N LEU A 279 6.00 -8.79 5.78
CA LEU A 279 6.69 -8.27 4.62
C LEU A 279 7.52 -9.35 3.92
N LEU A 280 8.39 -10.05 4.67
CA LEU A 280 9.35 -10.98 4.08
C LEU A 280 8.74 -12.34 3.74
N GLN A 281 7.81 -12.84 4.55
CA GLN A 281 7.29 -14.22 4.42
C GLN A 281 5.82 -14.29 4.00
N GLY A 282 5.09 -13.17 3.98
CA GLY A 282 3.65 -13.16 3.71
C GLY A 282 2.80 -13.78 4.82
N LYS A 283 3.35 -13.91 6.05
CA LYS A 283 2.67 -14.44 7.23
C LYS A 283 2.14 -13.31 8.13
N VAL A 284 0.96 -13.47 8.72
CA VAL A 284 0.36 -12.48 9.62
C VAL A 284 0.60 -12.87 11.08
N VAL A 285 1.06 -11.92 11.90
CA VAL A 285 1.35 -12.16 13.32
C VAL A 285 0.06 -12.20 14.15
N HIS A 286 -0.78 -11.18 14.01
CA HIS A 286 -2.00 -10.99 14.80
C HIS A 286 -3.25 -10.83 13.90
N PRO A 287 -3.64 -11.86 13.11
CA PRO A 287 -4.68 -11.73 12.10
C PRO A 287 -6.06 -11.41 12.68
N GLU A 288 -6.36 -11.89 13.88
CA GLU A 288 -7.62 -11.66 14.59
C GLU A 288 -7.82 -10.20 15.01
N THR A 289 -6.74 -9.48 15.28
CA THR A 289 -6.81 -8.08 15.72
C THR A 289 -6.41 -7.06 14.65
N GLN A 290 -5.59 -7.44 13.66
CA GLN A 290 -4.97 -6.49 12.72
C GLN A 290 -5.35 -6.71 11.25
N LEU A 291 -5.65 -7.94 10.82
CA LEU A 291 -5.87 -8.21 9.40
C LEU A 291 -7.22 -7.65 8.93
N ARG A 292 -7.18 -6.82 7.88
CA ARG A 292 -8.38 -6.29 7.22
C ARG A 292 -8.80 -7.09 6.01
N GLY A 293 -7.83 -7.57 5.23
CA GLY A 293 -8.07 -8.20 3.95
C GLY A 293 -6.82 -8.10 3.07
N GLY A 294 -6.99 -8.41 1.79
CA GLY A 294 -5.93 -8.40 0.81
C GLY A 294 -6.16 -9.40 -0.32
N PHE A 295 -5.11 -9.63 -1.10
CA PHE A 295 -5.10 -10.66 -2.13
C PHE A 295 -3.76 -11.39 -2.18
N ASP A 296 -3.81 -12.60 -2.70
CA ASP A 296 -2.69 -13.44 -3.11
C ASP A 296 -3.00 -13.95 -4.52
N ARG A 297 -2.48 -13.27 -5.55
CA ARG A 297 -2.84 -13.60 -6.95
C ARG A 297 -2.24 -14.92 -7.40
N GLN A 298 -1.08 -15.32 -6.87
CA GLN A 298 -0.48 -16.61 -7.19
C GLN A 298 -1.33 -17.78 -6.68
N ARG A 299 -1.90 -17.65 -5.48
CA ARG A 299 -2.82 -18.65 -4.91
C ARG A 299 -4.28 -18.43 -5.31
N ARG A 300 -4.58 -17.37 -6.06
CA ARG A 300 -5.94 -16.96 -6.47
C ARG A 300 -6.89 -16.76 -5.28
N LEU A 301 -6.38 -16.18 -4.20
CA LEU A 301 -7.15 -15.90 -2.99
C LEU A 301 -7.36 -14.39 -2.83
N THR A 302 -8.56 -14.00 -2.43
CA THR A 302 -8.91 -12.62 -2.09
C THR A 302 -9.78 -12.59 -0.84
N SER A 303 -9.69 -11.51 -0.08
CA SER A 303 -10.60 -11.21 1.02
C SER A 303 -10.67 -9.70 1.13
N TRP A 304 -11.87 -9.16 1.03
CA TRP A 304 -12.10 -7.71 1.04
C TRP A 304 -12.95 -7.34 2.21
#